data_AF-A0AA88AM04-F1
#
_entry.id   AF-A0AA88AM04-F1
#
_cell.length_a   1.000
_cell.length_b   1.000
_cell.length_c   1.000
_cell.angle_alpha   90.00
_cell.angle_beta   90.00
_cell.angle_gamma   90.00
#
_symmetry.space_group_name_H-M   'P 1'
#
loop_
_entity.id
_entity.type
_entity.pdbx_description
1 polymer ?
#
loop_
_entity_poly.entity_id
_entity_poly.type
_entity_poly.pdbx_seq_one_letter_code
_entity_poly.pdbx_strand_id
1 'polypeptide(L)'
;MELNLSLLFFFFSLSFSPFLHSALARGGLQSYDTFLPPGLENGTYSSHSRRLFVKSPSQKSVDVAQGYMTNSELEAAIMAFGKRCNNISRVYR
;
A
#
# COMPACT_ATOMS: atom_id res chain seq x y z
N MET A 1 -39.68 -12.57 -20.19
CA MET A 1 -38.71 -11.45 -20.17
C MET A 1 -37.60 -11.64 -19.12
N GLU A 2 -37.74 -12.56 -18.17
CA GLU A 2 -36.76 -12.79 -17.09
C GLU A 2 -35.44 -13.43 -17.55
N LEU A 3 -35.47 -14.29 -18.58
CA LEU A 3 -34.29 -14.95 -19.16
C LEU A 3 -33.25 -13.93 -19.68
N ASN A 4 -33.66 -12.77 -20.17
CA ASN A 4 -32.74 -11.73 -20.66
C ASN A 4 -32.01 -11.01 -19.53
N LEU A 5 -32.64 -10.87 -18.37
CA LEU A 5 -32.05 -10.18 -17.22
C LEU A 5 -30.94 -11.03 -16.59
N SER A 6 -31.20 -12.33 -16.40
CA SER A 6 -30.21 -13.28 -15.90
C SER A 6 -28.99 -13.41 -16.83
N LEU A 7 -29.22 -13.38 -18.14
CA LEU A 7 -28.16 -13.41 -19.14
C LEU A 7 -27.27 -12.16 -19.06
N LEU A 8 -27.89 -10.98 -18.86
CA LEU A 8 -27.19 -9.70 -18.73
C LEU A 8 -26.34 -9.62 -17.45
N PHE A 9 -26.84 -10.15 -16.33
CA PHE A 9 -26.06 -10.28 -15.09
C PHE A 9 -24.85 -11.20 -15.26
N PHE A 10 -24.99 -12.28 -16.03
CA PHE A 10 -23.89 -13.21 -16.32
C PHE A 10 -22.78 -12.58 -17.18
N PHE A 11 -23.14 -11.80 -18.19
CA PHE A 11 -22.16 -11.05 -18.97
C PHE A 11 -21.46 -9.95 -18.16
N PHE A 12 -22.20 -9.32 -17.24
CA PHE A 12 -21.64 -8.32 -16.35
C PHE A 12 -20.61 -8.95 -15.41
N SER A 13 -20.92 -10.06 -14.75
CA SER A 13 -19.97 -10.74 -13.82
C SER A 13 -18.72 -11.25 -14.53
N LEU A 14 -18.84 -11.76 -15.77
CA LEU A 14 -17.70 -12.26 -16.54
C LEU A 14 -16.71 -11.14 -16.91
N SER A 15 -17.22 -9.91 -17.09
CA SER A 15 -16.42 -8.72 -17.43
C SER A 15 -15.52 -8.22 -16.29
N PHE A 16 -15.77 -8.62 -15.03
CA PHE A 16 -14.96 -8.22 -13.87
C PHE A 16 -13.88 -9.25 -13.48
N SER A 17 -13.89 -10.43 -14.09
CA SER A 17 -12.88 -11.47 -13.83
C SER A 17 -11.40 -11.05 -14.06
N PRO A 18 -11.03 -10.20 -15.04
CA PRO A 18 -9.61 -9.89 -15.28
C PRO A 18 -9.01 -8.91 -14.25
N PHE A 19 -9.82 -8.25 -13.41
CA PHE A 19 -9.32 -7.37 -12.34
C PHE A 19 -8.81 -8.14 -11.11
N LEU A 20 -9.11 -9.43 -11.01
CA LEU A 20 -8.55 -10.33 -10.00
C LEU A 20 -7.18 -10.85 -10.45
N HIS A 21 -6.31 -9.96 -10.92
CA HIS A 21 -4.94 -10.31 -11.25
C HIS A 21 -4.22 -10.69 -9.96
N SER A 22 -4.04 -11.99 -9.74
CA SER A 22 -3.32 -12.54 -8.59
C SER A 22 -1.96 -11.87 -8.47
N ALA A 23 -1.77 -11.07 -7.41
CA ALA A 23 -0.47 -10.53 -7.05
C ALA A 23 0.42 -11.70 -6.62
N LEU A 24 1.17 -12.24 -7.57
CA LEU A 24 2.09 -13.34 -7.36
C LEU A 24 3.35 -12.77 -6.68
N ALA A 25 3.33 -12.74 -5.35
CA ALA A 25 4.47 -12.34 -4.55
C ALA A 25 5.58 -13.39 -4.68
N ARG A 26 6.45 -13.21 -5.67
CA ARG A 26 7.64 -14.03 -5.90
C ARG A 26 8.64 -13.72 -4.79
N GLY A 27 8.59 -14.49 -3.70
CA GLY A 27 9.57 -14.43 -2.62
C GLY A 27 10.98 -14.62 -3.17
N GLY A 28 11.90 -13.73 -2.78
CA GLY A 28 13.29 -13.75 -3.25
C GLY A 28 14.01 -15.01 -2.80
N LEU A 29 14.46 -15.81 -3.77
CA LEU A 29 15.37 -16.92 -3.55
C LEU A 29 16.74 -16.31 -3.21
N GLN A 30 17.11 -16.27 -1.93
CA GLN A 30 18.41 -15.77 -1.53
C GLN A 30 19.45 -16.87 -1.78
N SER A 31 20.13 -16.81 -2.94
CA SER A 31 21.39 -17.51 -3.16
C SER A 31 22.39 -17.02 -2.13
N TYR A 32 22.67 -17.85 -1.13
CA TYR A 32 23.81 -17.70 -0.24
C TYR A 32 25.03 -18.30 -0.94
N ASP A 33 25.55 -17.59 -1.94
CA ASP A 33 26.92 -17.82 -2.41
C ASP A 33 27.89 -17.13 -1.45
N THR A 34 28.32 -17.92 -0.47
CA THR A 34 29.70 -18.11 -0.04
C THR A 34 30.66 -16.93 -0.24
N PHE A 35 30.68 -16.00 0.72
CA PHE A 35 31.87 -15.21 1.01
C PHE A 35 32.09 -15.19 2.54
N LEU A 36 32.61 -16.29 3.06
CA LEU A 36 33.16 -16.36 4.42
C LEU A 36 34.64 -15.93 4.37
N PRO A 37 35.07 -14.92 5.14
CA PRO A 37 36.49 -14.71 5.42
C PRO A 37 36.97 -15.77 6.43
N PRO A 38 38.24 -16.21 6.36
CA PRO A 38 38.77 -17.23 7.25
C PRO A 38 39.12 -16.58 8.59
N GLY A 39 38.52 -17.11 9.67
CA GLY A 39 38.94 -16.77 11.03
C GLY A 39 37.87 -16.07 11.85
N LEU A 40 36.82 -16.82 12.23
CA LEU A 40 36.16 -16.57 13.52
C LEU A 40 35.58 -17.88 14.03
N GLU A 41 36.45 -18.69 14.64
CA GLU A 41 36.01 -19.79 15.49
C GLU A 41 35.31 -19.26 16.75
N ASN A 42 34.29 -20.02 17.15
CA ASN A 42 33.76 -20.13 18.50
C ASN A 42 33.20 -18.86 19.15
N GLY A 43 31.88 -18.70 19.05
CA GLY A 43 31.19 -17.88 20.03
C GLY A 43 29.75 -17.59 19.67
N THR A 44 28.84 -18.35 20.28
CA THR A 44 27.46 -17.98 20.58
C THR A 44 26.53 -17.73 19.39
N TYR A 45 25.42 -18.46 19.39
CA TYR A 45 24.19 -18.18 18.64
C TYR A 45 23.78 -16.71 18.82
N SER A 46 24.33 -15.81 18.01
CA SER A 46 23.88 -14.43 17.93
C SER A 46 22.67 -14.44 17.02
N SER A 47 21.52 -14.72 17.66
CA SER A 47 20.18 -14.43 17.16
C SER A 47 20.25 -13.13 16.36
N HIS A 48 20.16 -13.26 15.04
CA HIS A 48 19.98 -12.15 14.12
C HIS A 48 18.58 -11.60 14.35
N SER A 49 18.40 -10.96 15.50
CA SER A 49 17.33 -9.99 15.70
C SER A 49 17.52 -8.98 14.59
N ARG A 50 16.60 -9.04 13.63
CA ARG A 50 16.44 -8.08 12.54
C ARG A 50 16.63 -6.69 13.13
N ARG A 51 17.81 -6.09 12.94
CA ARG A 51 18.06 -4.68 13.29
C ARG A 51 17.25 -3.85 12.29
N LEU A 52 15.97 -3.67 12.61
CA LEU A 52 15.03 -2.84 11.86
C LEU A 52 15.44 -1.36 11.86
N PHE A 53 16.39 -0.98 12.72
CA PHE A 53 16.91 0.37 12.82
C PHE A 53 18.43 0.33 12.86
N VAL A 54 19.06 0.37 11.68
CA VAL A 54 20.40 0.94 11.56
C VAL A 54 20.21 2.45 11.73
N LYS A 55 20.75 3.01 12.81
CA LYS A 55 20.74 4.45 13.06
C LYS A 55 21.75 5.11 12.12
N SER A 56 21.36 5.26 10.85
CA SER A 56 22.07 6.07 9.87
C SER A 56 22.03 7.54 10.33
N PRO A 57 23.08 8.35 10.09
CA PRO A 57 22.98 9.79 10.29
C PRO A 57 21.77 10.31 9.52
N SER A 58 20.91 11.09 10.19
CA SER A 58 19.58 11.50 9.70
C SER A 58 19.68 12.03 8.28
N GLN A 59 19.28 11.19 7.32
CA GLN A 59 19.17 11.57 5.93
C GLN A 59 18.15 12.73 5.89
N LYS A 60 18.58 13.86 5.32
CA LYS A 60 17.79 15.11 5.19
C LYS A 60 16.33 14.75 5.01
N SER A 61 15.50 15.06 6.01
CA SER A 61 14.11 14.61 6.06
C SER A 61 13.43 15.09 4.77
N VAL A 62 13.20 14.16 3.84
CA VAL A 62 12.31 14.42 2.71
C VAL A 62 10.97 14.72 3.35
N ASP A 63 10.37 15.86 2.99
CA ASP A 63 9.03 16.17 3.46
C ASP A 63 8.08 15.14 2.86
N VAL A 64 7.75 14.13 3.67
CA VAL A 64 6.89 13.01 3.27
C VAL A 64 5.47 13.49 2.96
N ALA A 65 5.10 14.68 3.46
CA ALA A 65 3.79 15.28 3.23
C ALA A 65 3.76 16.19 1.98
N GLN A 66 4.86 16.31 1.23
CA GLN A 66 4.87 17.11 0.02
C GLN A 66 3.81 16.62 -0.97
N GLY A 67 2.86 17.50 -1.30
CA GLY A 67 1.75 17.21 -2.22
C GLY A 67 0.46 16.70 -1.55
N TYR A 68 0.46 16.51 -0.23
CA TYR A 68 -0.75 16.26 0.55
C TYR A 68 -1.38 17.58 1.02
N MET A 69 -2.70 17.55 1.22
CA MET A 69 -3.41 18.68 1.81
C MET A 69 -3.10 18.78 3.30
N THR A 70 -2.89 20.00 3.76
CA THR A 70 -2.97 20.34 5.19
C THR A 70 -4.40 20.15 5.71
N ASN A 71 -4.57 20.04 7.03
CA ASN A 71 -5.89 19.91 7.64
C ASN A 71 -6.84 21.06 7.25
N SER A 72 -6.32 22.29 7.18
CA SER A 72 -7.08 23.47 6.77
C SER A 72 -7.49 23.42 5.30
N GLU A 73 -6.61 22.95 4.41
CA GLU A 73 -6.93 22.79 2.98
C GLU A 73 -7.95 21.68 2.77
N LEU A 74 -7.82 20.58 3.51
CA LEU A 74 -8.77 19.47 3.49
C LEU A 74 -10.16 19.93 3.96
N GLU A 75 -10.24 20.66 5.06
CA GLU A 75 -11.50 21.20 5.57
C GLU A 75 -12.15 22.14 4.54
N ALA A 76 -11.36 23.06 3.97
CA ALA A 76 -11.86 23.97 2.93
C ALA A 76 -12.36 23.21 1.69
N ALA A 77 -11.64 22.17 1.25
CA ALA A 77 -12.03 21.34 0.11
C ALA A 77 -13.34 20.58 0.38
N ILE A 78 -13.49 19.99 1.57
CA ILE A 78 -14.72 19.28 1.98
C ILE A 78 -15.90 20.24 2.06
N MET A 79 -15.72 21.43 2.63
CA MET A 79 -16.77 22.45 2.71
C MET A 79 -17.21 22.93 1.31
N ALA A 80 -16.25 23.16 0.42
CA ALA A 80 -16.54 23.56 -0.96
C ALA A 80 -17.27 22.45 -1.74
N PHE A 81 -16.87 21.19 -1.56
CA PHE A 81 -17.56 20.04 -2.12
C PHE A 81 -18.99 19.94 -1.59
N GLY A 82 -19.17 20.02 -0.27
CA GLY A 82 -20.47 20.00 0.38
C GLY A 82 -21.43 21.05 -0.15
N LYS A 83 -20.93 22.26 -0.40
CA LYS A 83 -21.71 23.36 -0.99
C LYS A 83 -22.12 23.07 -2.45
N ARG A 84 -21.22 22.50 -3.26
CA ARG A 84 -21.49 22.19 -4.68
C ARG A 84 -22.40 20.97 -4.86
N CYS A 85 -22.27 19.99 -3.98
CA CYS A 85 -22.92 18.69 -4.08
C CYS A 85 -23.92 18.46 -2.93
N ASN A 86 -24.64 19.51 -2.53
CA ASN A 86 -25.54 19.50 -1.37
C ASN A 86 -26.65 18.42 -1.42
N ASN A 87 -27.05 17.99 -2.63
CA ASN A 87 -28.07 16.96 -2.82
C ASN A 87 -27.57 15.54 -2.49
N ILE A 88 -26.25 15.32 -2.52
CA ILE A 88 -25.64 14.00 -2.33
C ILE A 88 -24.58 13.98 -1.23
N SER A 89 -24.37 15.10 -0.53
CA SER A 89 -23.35 15.23 0.51
C SER A 89 -23.86 16.03 1.69
N ARG A 90 -23.38 15.66 2.88
CA ARG A 90 -23.70 16.32 4.15
C ARG A 90 -22.43 16.45 4.97
N VAL A 91 -22.04 17.68 5.26
CA VAL A 91 -20.91 17.99 6.16
C VAL A 91 -21.46 18.11 7.57
N TYR A 92 -20.93 17.32 8.49
CA TYR A 92 -21.28 17.38 9.91
C TYR A 92 -20.33 18.34 10.62
N ARG A 93 -20.89 19.09 11.57
CA ARG A 93 -20.12 19.93 12.50
C ARG A 93 -19.79 19.14 13.75
#